data_AF-A0A7W1RQA9-F1
#
_entry.id   AF-A0A7W1RQA9-F1
#
_cell.length_a   1.000
_cell.length_b   1.000
_cell.length_c   1.000
_cell.angle_alpha   90.00
_cell.angle_beta   90.00
_cell.angle_gamma   90.00
#
_symmetry.space_group_name_H-M   'P 1'
#
loop_
_entity.id
_entity.type
_entity.pdbx_description
1 polymer ?
#
loop_
_entity_poly.entity_id
_entity_poly.type
_entity_poly.pdbx_seq_one_letter_code
_entity_poly.pdbx_strand_id
1 'polypeptide(L)'
;MKTIPLRIIGVAAAAGLLLIFSSSARAQGEDGGPQPVTSRALSARIDYGNDAIFQPEKQGIDFTQYGLQALQNVTLTVQFPVELAGQLIIAAPLDGGIITIPDEGLHVADDGTVVFAFQASDMPGACRIAVHQPDDSNVLHFWIIDTEHPENNPAELPGAY
;
A
#
# COMPACT_ATOMS: atom_id res chain seq x y z
N MET A 1 34.76 -1.19 71.97
CA MET A 1 34.25 -1.08 70.59
C MET A 1 32.83 -1.62 70.55
N LYS A 2 31.98 -0.94 69.77
CA LYS A 2 30.60 -1.28 69.36
C LYS A 2 29.46 -1.00 70.36
N THR A 3 28.87 0.17 70.19
CA THR A 3 27.59 0.61 70.77
C THR A 3 26.68 1.14 69.65
N ILE A 4 25.39 0.85 69.80
CA ILE A 4 24.26 0.88 68.84
C ILE A 4 23.87 2.34 68.46
N PRO A 5 23.35 2.61 67.25
CA PRO A 5 21.90 2.86 67.08
C PRO A 5 21.37 2.32 65.73
N LEU A 6 20.10 2.29 65.37
CA LEU A 6 18.78 2.45 65.97
C LEU A 6 17.86 2.08 64.78
N ARG A 7 16.86 1.24 64.99
CA ARG A 7 15.95 0.77 63.94
C ARG A 7 15.17 1.96 63.36
N ILE A 8 15.28 2.20 62.06
CA ILE A 8 14.43 3.15 61.35
C ILE A 8 13.21 2.42 60.81
N ILE A 9 12.08 2.87 61.33
CA ILE A 9 10.69 2.69 60.90
C ILE A 9 10.46 3.56 59.65
N GLY A 10 9.61 3.12 58.73
CA GLY A 10 9.09 3.98 57.66
C GLY A 10 8.37 3.16 56.58
N VAL A 11 7.20 2.59 56.89
CA VAL A 11 5.88 3.16 56.57
C VAL A 11 5.66 3.27 55.07
N ALA A 12 4.91 2.30 54.54
CA ALA A 12 4.31 2.35 53.22
C ALA A 12 3.29 3.49 53.16
N ALA A 13 3.45 4.40 52.19
CA ALA A 13 2.43 5.35 51.80
C ALA A 13 1.97 4.98 50.38
N ALA A 14 0.86 4.23 50.30
CA ALA A 14 0.12 4.05 49.07
C ALA A 14 -0.76 5.29 48.87
N ALA A 15 -0.36 6.19 47.98
CA ALA A 15 -1.22 7.25 47.49
C ALA A 15 -1.86 6.78 46.18
N GLY A 16 -3.10 6.29 46.28
CA GLY A 16 -3.94 6.02 45.11
C GLY A 16 -4.39 7.35 44.50
N LEU A 17 -3.96 7.62 43.27
CA LEU A 17 -4.56 8.65 42.43
C LEU A 17 -5.54 7.95 41.49
N LEU A 18 -6.84 8.13 41.74
CA LEU A 18 -7.90 7.74 40.82
C LEU A 18 -7.87 8.72 39.64
N LEU A 19 -7.34 8.29 38.48
CA LEU A 19 -7.54 9.01 37.23
C LEU A 19 -8.93 8.66 36.71
N ILE A 20 -9.88 9.57 36.94
CA ILE A 20 -11.18 9.57 36.28
C ILE A 20 -10.92 9.97 34.83
N PHE A 21 -10.74 8.99 33.95
CA PHE A 21 -10.85 9.22 32.52
C PHE A 21 -12.33 9.49 32.21
N SER A 22 -12.66 10.77 32.04
CA SER A 22 -13.89 11.18 31.38
C SER A 22 -13.77 10.74 29.92
N SER A 23 -14.19 9.51 29.63
CA SER A 23 -14.42 9.04 28.28
C SER A 23 -15.56 9.86 27.69
N SER A 24 -15.23 10.96 27.01
CA SER A 24 -16.16 11.64 26.14
C SER A 24 -16.48 10.70 24.99
N ALA A 25 -17.51 9.87 25.17
CA ALA A 25 -18.18 9.19 24.09
C ALA A 25 -18.71 10.28 23.15
N ARG A 26 -17.99 10.55 22.06
CA ARG A 26 -18.57 11.32 20.96
C ARG A 26 -19.69 10.46 20.39
N ALA A 27 -20.91 10.97 20.58
CA ALA A 27 -22.11 10.47 19.96
C ALA A 27 -21.86 10.23 18.47
N GLN A 28 -22.01 8.99 18.03
CA GLN A 28 -22.12 8.63 16.61
C GLN A 28 -23.45 9.22 16.12
N GLY A 29 -23.40 10.49 15.73
CA GLY A 29 -24.43 11.13 14.93
C GLY A 29 -24.24 10.75 13.47
N GLU A 30 -25.35 10.38 12.86
CA GLU A 30 -25.58 10.19 11.43
C GLU A 30 -25.02 8.91 10.80
N ASP A 31 -25.99 8.09 10.40
CA ASP A 31 -26.04 7.03 9.40
C ASP A 31 -25.10 7.25 8.19
N GLY A 32 -23.80 7.11 8.45
CA GLY A 32 -22.76 7.09 7.44
C GLY A 32 -22.75 5.74 6.77
N GLY A 33 -23.66 5.51 5.82
CA GLY A 33 -23.53 4.42 4.87
C GLY A 33 -22.11 4.40 4.27
N PRO A 34 -21.59 3.23 3.86
CA PRO A 34 -20.23 3.12 3.32
C PRO A 34 -20.03 4.19 2.25
N GLN A 35 -19.12 5.14 2.52
CA GLN A 35 -18.75 6.14 1.53
C GLN A 35 -18.25 5.39 0.30
N PRO A 36 -18.69 5.74 -0.91
CA PRO A 36 -18.19 5.08 -2.11
C PRO A 36 -16.67 5.28 -2.16
N VAL A 37 -15.93 4.18 -2.29
CA VAL A 37 -14.50 4.25 -2.59
C VAL A 37 -14.40 4.96 -3.92
N THR A 38 -13.86 6.18 -3.91
CA THR A 38 -13.62 6.91 -5.14
C THR A 38 -12.36 6.37 -5.81
N SER A 39 -12.23 6.59 -7.12
CA SER A 39 -11.08 6.20 -7.92
C SER A 39 -10.42 7.49 -8.41
N ARG A 40 -9.29 7.89 -7.83
CA ARG A 40 -8.65 9.18 -8.16
C ARG A 40 -7.45 9.07 -9.05
N ALA A 41 -6.77 7.92 -9.15
CA ALA A 41 -5.74 7.76 -10.16
C ALA A 41 -6.33 8.06 -11.56
N LEU A 42 -5.57 8.66 -12.45
CA LEU A 42 -6.04 9.03 -13.78
C LEU A 42 -5.58 8.00 -14.81
N SER A 43 -4.33 7.57 -14.70
CA SER A 43 -3.70 6.59 -15.58
C SER A 43 -2.57 5.86 -14.86
N ALA A 44 -2.07 4.81 -15.49
CA ALA A 44 -0.84 4.15 -15.07
C ALA A 44 0.04 3.86 -16.29
N ARG A 45 1.33 3.68 -16.02
CA ARG A 45 2.35 3.29 -16.98
C ARG A 45 3.22 2.19 -16.35
N ILE A 46 3.49 1.15 -17.13
CA ILE A 46 4.34 0.04 -16.74
C ILE A 46 5.57 0.09 -17.64
N ASP A 47 6.74 0.26 -17.05
CA ASP A 47 8.02 0.25 -17.74
C ASP A 47 8.75 -1.06 -17.41
N TYR A 48 8.89 -1.92 -18.42
CA TYR A 48 9.56 -3.21 -18.34
C TYR A 48 11.09 -3.08 -18.56
N GLY A 49 11.59 -1.88 -18.80
CA GLY A 49 12.93 -1.62 -19.33
C GLY A 49 13.02 -1.92 -20.83
N ASN A 50 14.20 -1.68 -21.41
CA ASN A 50 14.47 -1.94 -22.84
C ASN A 50 13.45 -1.30 -23.81
N ASP A 51 13.00 -0.08 -23.50
CA ASP A 51 11.99 0.69 -24.24
C ASP A 51 10.60 0.02 -24.32
N ALA A 52 10.36 -1.06 -23.56
CA ALA A 52 9.06 -1.74 -23.48
C ALA A 52 8.18 -1.05 -22.42
N ILE A 53 7.37 -0.10 -22.88
CA ILE A 53 6.49 0.71 -22.04
C ILE A 53 5.03 0.48 -22.44
N PHE A 54 4.19 0.20 -21.45
CA PHE A 54 2.76 -0.04 -21.64
C PHE A 54 1.92 0.89 -20.78
N GLN A 55 0.69 1.16 -21.22
CA GLN A 55 -0.29 1.98 -20.51
C GLN A 55 -1.58 1.16 -20.37
N PRO A 56 -1.86 0.54 -19.21
CA PRO A 56 -3.11 -0.17 -19.03
C PRO A 56 -4.31 0.78 -19.10
N GLU A 57 -5.38 0.31 -19.75
CA GLU A 57 -6.65 1.02 -19.72
C GLU A 57 -7.24 0.98 -18.32
N LYS A 58 -7.99 2.02 -17.95
CA LYS A 58 -8.61 2.13 -16.63
C LYS A 58 -10.12 1.96 -16.72
N GLN A 59 -10.69 1.09 -15.89
CA GLN A 59 -12.12 0.89 -15.73
C GLN A 59 -12.52 0.95 -14.24
N GLY A 60 -13.10 2.06 -13.81
CA GLY A 60 -13.45 2.25 -12.40
C GLY A 60 -12.20 2.34 -11.54
N ILE A 61 -11.99 1.39 -10.62
CA ILE A 61 -10.77 1.30 -9.79
C ILE A 61 -9.70 0.41 -10.42
N ASP A 62 -10.05 -0.39 -11.43
CA ASP A 62 -9.20 -1.43 -11.98
C ASP A 62 -8.45 -0.93 -13.22
N PHE A 63 -7.20 -1.34 -13.34
CA PHE A 63 -6.40 -1.21 -14.56
C PHE A 63 -6.35 -2.55 -15.29
N THR A 64 -6.38 -2.54 -16.62
CA THR A 64 -6.27 -3.75 -17.46
C THR A 64 -5.05 -4.57 -17.07
N GLN A 65 -5.20 -5.89 -17.10
CA GLN A 65 -4.19 -6.85 -16.68
C GLN A 65 -3.06 -7.00 -17.70
N TYR A 66 -1.82 -7.14 -17.21
CA TYR A 66 -0.62 -7.34 -18.03
C TYR A 66 0.20 -8.55 -17.58
N GLY A 67 0.92 -9.19 -18.50
CA GLY A 67 1.81 -10.31 -18.21
C GLY A 67 3.15 -9.85 -17.63
N LEU A 68 3.70 -10.59 -16.67
CA LEU A 68 5.06 -10.45 -16.13
C LEU A 68 5.77 -11.80 -16.12
N GLN A 69 7.07 -11.81 -16.35
CA GLN A 69 7.91 -12.97 -16.07
C GLN A 69 8.08 -13.13 -14.56
N ALA A 70 8.33 -14.37 -14.11
CA ALA A 70 8.68 -14.64 -12.71
C ALA A 70 9.89 -13.81 -12.28
N LEU A 71 9.83 -13.21 -11.09
CA LEU A 71 10.88 -12.33 -10.53
C LEU A 71 11.21 -11.08 -11.37
N GLN A 72 10.40 -10.74 -12.38
CA GLN A 72 10.62 -9.56 -13.20
C GLN A 72 10.42 -8.29 -12.38
N ASN A 73 11.35 -7.34 -12.55
CA ASN A 73 11.25 -6.00 -12.02
C ASN A 73 10.63 -5.07 -13.07
N VAL A 74 9.65 -4.28 -12.66
CA VAL A 74 9.06 -3.22 -13.47
C VAL A 74 9.02 -1.92 -12.69
N THR A 75 9.12 -0.80 -13.40
CA THR A 75 8.85 0.52 -12.82
C THR A 75 7.42 0.91 -13.13
N LEU A 76 6.68 1.26 -12.08
CA LEU A 76 5.29 1.67 -12.17
C LEU A 76 5.21 3.17 -11.97
N THR A 77 4.51 3.84 -12.87
CA THR A 77 4.14 5.26 -12.72
C THR A 77 2.63 5.35 -12.69
N VAL A 78 2.07 5.88 -11.62
CA VAL A 78 0.63 6.15 -11.49
C VAL A 78 0.43 7.65 -11.50
N GLN A 79 -0.46 8.13 -12.38
CA GLN A 79 -0.80 9.54 -12.45
C GLN A 79 -1.99 9.80 -11.52
N PHE A 80 -1.86 10.82 -10.68
CA PHE A 80 -2.93 11.38 -9.86
C PHE A 80 -3.22 12.83 -10.30
N PRO A 81 -4.36 13.39 -9.89
CA PRO A 81 -4.64 14.82 -10.03
C PRO A 81 -3.56 15.64 -9.30
N VAL A 82 -3.10 16.72 -9.94
CA VAL A 82 -2.02 17.58 -9.40
C VAL A 82 -2.41 18.28 -8.10
N GLU A 83 -3.70 18.40 -7.82
CA GLU A 83 -4.23 18.95 -6.57
C GLU A 83 -3.92 18.06 -5.36
N LEU A 84 -3.48 16.81 -5.61
CA LEU A 84 -3.04 15.86 -4.58
C LEU A 84 -1.52 15.88 -4.35
N ALA A 85 -0.77 16.79 -4.98
CA ALA A 85 0.67 16.90 -4.78
C ALA A 85 1.05 16.98 -3.28
N GLY A 86 2.11 16.26 -2.92
CA GLY A 86 2.59 16.09 -1.54
C GLY A 86 1.82 15.06 -0.71
N GLN A 87 0.66 14.59 -1.16
CA GLN A 87 -0.09 13.58 -0.41
C GLN A 87 0.62 12.22 -0.42
N LEU A 88 0.56 11.54 0.72
CA LEU A 88 1.08 10.19 0.90
C LEU A 88 0.17 9.19 0.17
N ILE A 89 0.78 8.30 -0.58
CA ILE A 89 0.18 7.16 -1.25
C ILE A 89 0.66 5.88 -0.59
N ILE A 90 -0.25 4.92 -0.43
CA ILE A 90 0.08 3.58 0.01
C ILE A 90 0.02 2.67 -1.21
N ALA A 91 1.12 1.99 -1.50
CA ALA A 91 1.18 0.93 -2.49
C ALA A 91 1.44 -0.40 -1.78
N ALA A 92 0.60 -1.40 -2.02
CA ALA A 92 0.69 -2.71 -1.37
C ALA A 92 0.39 -3.85 -2.33
N PRO A 93 1.25 -4.90 -2.38
CA PRO A 93 0.89 -6.13 -3.06
C PRO A 93 -0.24 -6.83 -2.31
N LEU A 94 -1.22 -7.38 -3.05
CA LEU A 94 -2.35 -8.10 -2.46
C LEU A 94 -2.17 -9.63 -2.53
N ASP A 95 -1.45 -10.13 -3.54
CA ASP A 95 -1.34 -11.58 -3.81
C ASP A 95 0.10 -12.06 -4.06
N GLY A 96 1.11 -11.26 -3.69
CA GLY A 96 2.52 -11.62 -3.83
C GLY A 96 3.37 -10.53 -4.47
N GLY A 97 4.66 -10.84 -4.65
CA GLY A 97 5.65 -9.89 -5.13
C GLY A 97 6.11 -8.90 -4.05
N ILE A 98 6.98 -7.98 -4.45
CA ILE A 98 7.66 -7.04 -3.55
C ILE A 98 7.58 -5.64 -4.17
N ILE A 99 7.15 -4.66 -3.37
CA ILE A 99 7.21 -3.25 -3.74
C ILE A 99 8.40 -2.62 -3.05
N THR A 100 9.22 -1.90 -3.81
CA THR A 100 10.30 -1.08 -3.26
C THR A 100 9.80 0.35 -3.12
N ILE A 101 9.65 0.80 -1.88
CA ILE A 101 9.22 2.15 -1.52
C ILE A 101 10.45 2.95 -1.05
N PRO A 102 10.63 4.22 -1.47
CA PRO A 102 11.66 5.10 -0.92
C PRO A 102 11.54 5.29 0.60
N ASP A 103 12.64 5.64 1.27
CA ASP A 103 12.67 5.81 2.74
C ASP A 103 11.74 6.94 3.22
N GLU A 104 11.57 7.97 2.39
CA GLU A 104 10.66 9.09 2.62
C GLU A 104 9.18 8.74 2.41
N GLY A 105 8.88 7.54 1.91
CA GLY A 105 7.54 7.12 1.53
C GLY A 105 7.20 7.46 0.08
N LEU A 106 5.98 7.11 -0.32
CA LEU A 106 5.50 7.33 -1.69
C LEU A 106 4.57 8.54 -1.69
N HIS A 107 4.99 9.64 -2.32
CA HIS A 107 4.21 10.87 -2.38
C HIS A 107 3.84 11.22 -3.82
N VAL A 108 2.70 11.87 -4.00
CA VAL A 108 2.33 12.48 -5.28
C VAL A 108 3.29 13.66 -5.55
N ALA A 109 4.03 13.62 -6.65
CA ALA A 109 4.90 14.70 -7.07
C ALA A 109 4.12 15.93 -7.56
N ASP A 110 4.81 17.05 -7.79
CA ASP A 110 4.19 18.31 -8.25
C ASP A 110 3.52 18.19 -9.63
N ASP A 111 3.95 17.22 -10.45
CA ASP A 111 3.34 16.89 -11.74
C ASP A 111 2.22 15.83 -11.62
N GLY A 112 1.86 15.46 -10.40
CA GLY A 112 0.85 14.45 -10.10
C GLY A 112 1.33 13.01 -10.23
N THR A 113 2.62 12.77 -10.53
CA THR A 113 3.13 11.40 -10.70
C THR A 113 3.51 10.75 -9.38
N VAL A 114 3.38 9.43 -9.36
CA VAL A 114 3.82 8.57 -8.27
C VAL A 114 4.60 7.43 -8.90
N VAL A 115 5.86 7.26 -8.52
CA VAL A 115 6.77 6.28 -9.13
C VAL A 115 7.30 5.32 -8.08
N PHE A 116 7.19 4.01 -8.34
CA PHE A 116 7.73 2.96 -7.48
C PHE A 116 8.10 1.73 -8.31
N ALA A 117 8.95 0.87 -7.75
CA ALA A 117 9.32 -0.39 -8.39
C ALA A 117 8.53 -1.56 -7.81
N PHE A 118 8.20 -2.52 -8.67
CA PHE A 118 7.57 -3.77 -8.29
C PHE A 118 8.38 -4.94 -8.85
N GLN A 119 8.59 -5.96 -8.02
CA GLN A 119 9.13 -7.25 -8.42
C GLN A 119 8.03 -8.31 -8.32
N ALA A 120 7.74 -9.00 -9.43
CA ALA A 120 6.83 -10.14 -9.46
C ALA A 120 7.32 -11.28 -8.54
N SER A 121 6.41 -12.11 -8.02
CA SER A 121 6.82 -13.35 -7.34
C SER A 121 7.38 -14.39 -8.31
N ASP A 122 7.90 -15.48 -7.75
CA ASP A 122 8.34 -16.67 -8.48
C ASP A 122 7.19 -17.65 -8.81
N MET A 123 6.02 -17.48 -8.19
CA MET A 123 4.84 -18.29 -8.45
C MET A 123 3.99 -17.73 -9.61
N PRO A 124 3.63 -18.53 -10.63
CA PRO A 124 2.69 -18.13 -11.66
C PRO A 124 1.29 -17.84 -11.12
N GLY A 125 0.55 -16.98 -11.83
CA GLY A 125 -0.84 -16.65 -11.50
C GLY A 125 -1.12 -15.15 -11.34
N ALA A 126 -2.32 -14.83 -10.84
CA ALA A 126 -2.75 -13.45 -10.67
C ALA A 126 -1.96 -12.76 -9.55
N CYS A 127 -1.54 -11.53 -9.81
CA CYS A 127 -0.92 -10.65 -8.83
C CYS A 127 -1.54 -9.26 -8.92
N ARG A 128 -1.99 -8.72 -7.80
CA ARG A 128 -2.59 -7.38 -7.75
C ARG A 128 -1.80 -6.45 -6.85
N ILE A 129 -1.77 -5.17 -7.21
CA ILE A 129 -1.20 -4.11 -6.40
C ILE A 129 -2.30 -3.08 -6.15
N ALA A 130 -2.61 -2.85 -4.87
CA ALA A 130 -3.44 -1.72 -4.48
C ALA A 130 -2.57 -0.45 -4.40
N VAL A 131 -3.03 0.63 -5.01
CA VAL A 131 -2.44 1.97 -4.92
C VAL A 131 -3.55 2.91 -4.45
N HIS A 132 -3.43 3.37 -3.21
CA HIS A 132 -4.57 3.92 -2.51
C HIS A 132 -4.22 5.07 -1.57
N GLN A 133 -5.18 5.95 -1.37
CA GLN A 133 -5.22 6.96 -0.32
C GLN A 133 -6.17 6.45 0.80
N PRO A 134 -6.37 7.17 1.90
CA PRO A 134 -7.35 6.75 2.91
C PRO A 134 -8.79 6.62 2.40
N ASP A 135 -9.17 7.36 1.35
CA ASP A 135 -10.53 7.47 0.79
C ASP A 135 -10.65 7.07 -0.70
N ASP A 136 -9.58 6.55 -1.28
CA ASP A 136 -9.47 6.16 -2.70
C ASP A 136 -8.68 4.86 -2.82
N SER A 137 -9.05 3.98 -3.74
CA SER A 137 -8.27 2.77 -4.04
C SER A 137 -8.29 2.49 -5.53
N ASN A 138 -7.12 2.12 -6.05
CA ASN A 138 -6.93 1.71 -7.44
C ASN A 138 -6.15 0.40 -7.45
N VAL A 139 -6.41 -0.46 -8.44
CA VAL A 139 -5.79 -1.80 -8.50
C VAL A 139 -5.11 -2.00 -9.84
N LEU A 140 -3.80 -2.22 -9.80
CA LEU A 140 -3.01 -2.70 -10.93
C LEU A 140 -3.06 -4.23 -10.95
N HIS A 141 -3.37 -4.80 -12.11
CA HIS A 141 -3.50 -6.24 -12.29
C HIS A 141 -2.36 -6.79 -13.13
N PHE A 142 -1.76 -7.87 -12.67
CA PHE A 142 -0.73 -8.60 -13.37
C PHE A 142 -1.04 -10.10 -13.41
N TRP A 143 -0.50 -10.79 -14.41
CA TRP A 143 -0.39 -12.23 -14.45
C TRP A 143 1.07 -12.63 -14.54
N ILE A 144 1.55 -13.44 -13.60
CA ILE A 144 2.88 -14.02 -13.66
C ILE A 144 2.80 -15.25 -14.56
N ILE A 145 3.54 -15.22 -15.66
CA ILE A 145 3.46 -16.21 -16.73
C ILE A 145 3.97 -17.57 -16.23
N ASP A 146 3.17 -18.61 -16.44
CA ASP A 146 3.59 -20.01 -16.32
C ASP A 146 4.25 -20.44 -17.63
N THR A 147 5.58 -20.48 -17.65
CA THR A 147 6.33 -20.89 -18.85
C THR A 147 6.40 -22.42 -18.99
N GLU A 148 6.16 -23.16 -17.91
CA GLU A 148 6.17 -24.62 -17.90
C GLU A 148 4.84 -25.20 -18.39
N HIS A 149 3.72 -24.50 -18.11
CA HIS A 149 2.37 -24.86 -18.56
C HIS A 149 1.68 -23.67 -19.24
N PRO A 150 2.04 -23.33 -20.49
CA PRO A 150 1.51 -22.17 -21.19
C PRO A 150 -0.01 -22.13 -21.30
N GLU A 151 -0.67 -23.30 -21.29
CA GLU A 151 -2.13 -23.46 -21.29
C GLU A 151 -2.82 -22.90 -20.05
N ASN A 152 -2.08 -22.67 -18.95
CA ASN A 152 -2.60 -22.04 -17.74
C ASN A 152 -2.67 -20.51 -17.85
N ASN A 153 -2.02 -19.91 -18.86
CA ASN A 153 -2.01 -18.47 -19.02
C ASN A 153 -3.29 -17.97 -19.72
N PRO A 154 -3.84 -16.81 -19.31
CA PRO A 154 -4.90 -16.14 -20.04
C PRO A 154 -4.53 -15.93 -21.52
N ALA A 155 -5.49 -16.17 -22.41
CA ALA A 155 -5.27 -16.23 -23.87
C ALA A 155 -4.77 -14.90 -24.49
N GLU A 156 -4.93 -13.78 -23.80
CA GLU A 156 -4.56 -12.45 -24.28
C GLU A 156 -3.92 -11.64 -23.13
N LEU A 157 -2.61 -11.80 -22.94
CA LEU A 157 -1.85 -11.01 -21.98
C LEU A 157 -0.90 -10.05 -22.70
N PRO A 158 -1.21 -8.74 -22.74
CA PRO A 158 -0.25 -7.77 -23.23
C PRO A 158 0.97 -7.69 -22.30
N GLY A 159 2.14 -7.37 -22.85
CA GLY A 159 3.39 -7.20 -22.09
C GLY A 159 4.19 -8.47 -21.80
N ALA A 160 3.68 -9.66 -22.13
CA ALA A 160 4.46 -10.89 -22.08
C ALA A 160 5.30 -11.05 -23.36
N TYR A 161 6.58 -10.67 -23.30
CA TYR A 161 7.59 -10.93 -24.34
C TYR A 161 8.88 -11.48 -23.73
#